data_AF-A0A0N1AWS8-F1
#
_entry.id   AF-A0A0N1AWS8-F1
#
_cell.length_a   1.000
_cell.length_b   1.000
_cell.length_c   1.000
_cell.angle_alpha   90.00
_cell.angle_beta   90.00
_cell.angle_gamma   90.00
#
_symmetry.space_group_name_H-M   'P 1'
#
loop_
_entity.id
_entity.type
_entity.pdbx_description
1 polymer ?
#
loop_
_entity_poly.entity_id
_entity_poly.type
_entity_poly.pdbx_seq_one_letter_code
_entity_poly.pdbx_strand_id
1 'polypeptide(L)'
;MDPKTAEFYDRHAADLAARYESAPSPVEPYYSLAFPAGSRVLDVGAGSGRDLAALIKAGYDGHGVEPSDGLHKAAVAAHPELNGRLIGGALPAIGIPFGGGFDGIVCCAVLMHLPEAELFDSALALRSLLKPHGRLLMSIPAARTDVGKDSRDEGGRLFQPYVPEELQLLFERLGFHLIGRWDTGDVLQRAGTHWVTMLLELRAGSQLRAVDQIEGILNRDRKVATYKFALFRALAEIAIQEPRSARWLPGGRVAVPMEPIARRWLLYYWPVFASERFVPQSQAEGAGNKSQPVAFRAPLMALLQAFGGQGAHGGLTAWYLARTAGRLPAKTLALERAAVSAIASAIRSGPVTYAGGALESGRVFVYDPGSKAVVMSTELWRELCLLGHWIVDAVVVRWAALTERFAYRQGMSSGDVLPLLLARPEPERATAQARAVYIEAGLKQCVWSGRTLSKDSLAVDHVIPFALWGNNDLWNLLPTHTAINGQKSDKLPAAALLVKRREPIVESWTLLRDAMPEAFDRQAEHLLGAKPRADEAWRQDLFSRMRQAVEETALQRGVERWTPRPALAELADGDIVLS
;
A
#
# COMPACT_ATOMS: atom_id res chain seq x y z
N MET A 1 3.42 19.45 -7.43
CA MET A 1 3.60 19.63 -8.89
C MET A 1 5.09 19.67 -9.17
N ASP A 2 5.56 18.95 -10.20
CA ASP A 2 6.97 18.95 -10.60
C ASP A 2 7.43 20.37 -11.02
N PRO A 3 8.55 20.91 -10.48
CA PRO A 3 8.98 22.30 -10.75
C PRO A 3 9.21 22.62 -12.23
N LYS A 4 9.82 21.71 -12.99
CA LYS A 4 10.07 21.91 -14.43
C LYS A 4 8.76 21.95 -15.23
N THR A 5 7.80 21.14 -14.81
CA THR A 5 6.45 21.14 -15.40
C THR A 5 5.74 22.46 -15.12
N ALA A 6 5.81 22.97 -13.89
CA ALA A 6 5.24 24.27 -13.53
C ALA A 6 5.82 25.41 -14.37
N GLU A 7 7.16 25.45 -14.51
CA GLU A 7 7.85 26.46 -15.31
C GLU A 7 7.42 26.44 -16.80
N PHE A 8 7.22 25.24 -17.36
CA PHE A 8 6.72 25.10 -18.73
C PHE A 8 5.32 25.73 -18.87
N TYR A 9 4.41 25.43 -17.95
CA TYR A 9 3.04 25.95 -18.00
C TYR A 9 3.00 27.47 -17.86
N ASP A 10 3.82 28.05 -16.97
CA ASP A 10 3.93 29.51 -16.85
C ASP A 10 4.48 30.17 -18.11
N ARG A 11 5.54 29.59 -18.69
CA ARG A 11 6.19 30.16 -19.89
C ARG A 11 5.30 30.11 -21.13
N HIS A 12 4.48 29.07 -21.26
CA HIS A 12 3.65 28.83 -22.44
C HIS A 12 2.16 29.10 -22.19
N ALA A 13 1.82 29.80 -21.11
CA ALA A 13 0.44 29.96 -20.64
C ALA A 13 -0.53 30.48 -21.69
N ALA A 14 -0.17 31.55 -22.44
CA ALA A 14 -1.05 32.16 -23.43
C ALA A 14 -1.39 31.20 -24.59
N ASP A 15 -0.37 30.54 -25.14
CA ASP A 15 -0.54 29.60 -26.26
C ASP A 15 -1.31 28.34 -25.82
N LEU A 16 -1.02 27.84 -24.61
CA LEU A 16 -1.72 26.70 -24.03
C LEU A 16 -3.18 27.04 -23.75
N ALA A 17 -3.47 28.20 -23.17
CA ALA A 17 -4.83 28.65 -22.92
C ALA A 17 -5.63 28.74 -24.22
N ALA A 18 -5.09 29.39 -25.25
CA ALA A 18 -5.75 29.46 -26.56
C ALA A 18 -6.03 28.07 -27.16
N ARG A 19 -5.08 27.13 -27.03
CA ARG A 19 -5.25 25.75 -27.51
C ARG A 19 -6.29 24.96 -26.71
N TYR A 20 -6.39 25.20 -25.40
CA TYR A 20 -7.37 24.53 -24.55
C TYR A 20 -8.79 25.05 -24.82
N GLU A 21 -8.94 26.36 -25.03
CA GLU A 21 -10.22 26.98 -25.40
C GLU A 21 -10.68 26.58 -26.82
N SER A 22 -9.75 26.23 -27.73
CA SER A 22 -10.11 25.83 -29.10
C SER A 22 -10.77 24.45 -29.21
N ALA A 23 -10.85 23.68 -28.12
CA ALA A 23 -11.42 22.34 -28.11
C ALA A 23 -12.38 22.14 -26.94
N PRO A 24 -13.49 21.40 -27.12
CA PRO A 24 -14.40 21.09 -26.02
C PRO A 24 -13.67 20.33 -24.92
N SER A 25 -14.17 20.44 -23.68
CA SER A 25 -13.62 19.64 -22.60
C SER A 25 -13.95 18.15 -22.78
N PRO A 26 -12.98 17.24 -22.56
CA PRO A 26 -13.26 15.81 -22.56
C PRO A 26 -14.10 15.36 -21.36
N VAL A 27 -14.22 16.17 -20.31
CA VAL A 27 -14.93 15.80 -19.07
C VAL A 27 -16.28 16.50 -18.90
N GLU A 28 -16.51 17.62 -19.60
CA GLU A 28 -17.76 18.38 -19.56
C GLU A 28 -19.02 17.53 -19.83
N PRO A 29 -19.06 16.59 -20.79
CA PRO A 29 -20.24 15.74 -21.02
C PRO A 29 -20.68 14.92 -19.81
N TYR A 30 -19.79 14.72 -18.82
CA TYR A 30 -20.08 13.92 -17.64
C TYR A 30 -20.54 14.76 -16.44
N TYR A 31 -20.55 16.10 -16.51
CA TYR A 31 -20.86 16.94 -15.33
C TYR A 31 -22.24 16.66 -14.73
N SER A 32 -23.29 16.60 -15.54
CA SER A 32 -24.67 16.32 -15.07
C SER A 32 -24.85 14.91 -14.52
N LEU A 33 -24.04 13.96 -14.98
CA LEU A 33 -23.99 12.61 -14.42
C LEU A 33 -23.18 12.57 -13.12
N ALA A 34 -22.08 13.30 -13.09
CA ALA A 34 -21.12 13.34 -12.01
C ALA A 34 -21.68 14.10 -10.81
N PHE A 35 -22.32 15.25 -10.98
CA PHE A 35 -22.68 16.14 -9.89
C PHE A 35 -24.18 16.48 -9.92
N PRO A 36 -24.90 16.32 -8.80
CA PRO A 36 -26.26 16.84 -8.68
C PRO A 36 -26.35 18.34 -9.00
N ALA A 37 -27.44 18.80 -9.59
CA ALA A 37 -27.62 20.22 -9.91
C ALA A 37 -27.41 21.13 -8.69
N GLY A 38 -26.73 22.26 -8.87
CA GLY A 38 -26.39 23.18 -7.79
C GLY A 38 -25.28 22.71 -6.84
N SER A 39 -24.64 21.57 -7.13
CA SER A 39 -23.47 21.09 -6.36
C SER A 39 -22.38 22.14 -6.30
N ARG A 40 -21.67 22.17 -5.17
CA ARG A 40 -20.44 22.94 -5.04
C ARG A 40 -19.26 22.13 -5.55
N VAL A 41 -18.62 22.61 -6.62
CA VAL A 41 -17.61 21.86 -7.38
C VAL A 41 -16.29 22.60 -7.41
N LEU A 42 -15.19 21.90 -7.12
CA LEU A 42 -13.84 22.42 -7.25
C LEU A 42 -13.16 21.88 -8.50
N ASP A 43 -12.66 22.76 -9.36
CA ASP A 43 -11.78 22.41 -10.48
C ASP A 43 -10.32 22.53 -10.04
N VAL A 44 -9.61 21.39 -9.96
CA VAL A 44 -8.21 21.34 -9.51
C VAL A 44 -7.31 21.28 -10.73
N GLY A 45 -6.45 22.29 -10.89
CA GLY A 45 -5.65 22.51 -12.10
C GLY A 45 -6.50 23.07 -13.23
N ALA A 46 -7.20 24.18 -12.94
CA ALA A 46 -8.23 24.76 -13.82
C ALA A 46 -7.69 25.23 -15.18
N GLY A 47 -6.37 25.37 -15.35
CA GLY A 47 -5.75 25.68 -16.63
C GLY A 47 -6.25 26.99 -17.22
N SER A 48 -6.87 26.93 -18.41
CA SER A 48 -7.47 28.09 -19.08
C SER A 48 -8.79 28.55 -18.47
N GLY A 49 -9.29 27.86 -17.44
CA GLY A 49 -10.59 28.14 -16.83
C GLY A 49 -11.78 27.57 -17.60
N ARG A 50 -11.57 26.92 -18.76
CA ARG A 50 -12.62 26.33 -19.61
C ARG A 50 -13.60 25.45 -18.83
N ASP A 51 -13.05 24.52 -18.05
CA ASP A 51 -13.81 23.52 -17.30
C ASP A 51 -14.60 24.15 -16.15
N LEU A 52 -13.97 25.06 -15.41
CA LEU A 52 -14.62 25.88 -14.37
C LEU A 52 -15.74 26.78 -14.94
N ALA A 53 -15.51 27.45 -16.07
CA ALA A 53 -16.52 28.29 -16.72
C ALA A 53 -17.72 27.46 -17.19
N ALA A 54 -17.47 26.27 -17.75
CA ALA A 54 -18.52 25.34 -18.13
C ALA A 54 -19.35 24.85 -16.92
N LEU A 55 -18.71 24.58 -15.77
CA LEU A 55 -19.42 24.24 -14.53
C LEU A 55 -20.33 25.39 -14.07
N ILE A 56 -19.84 26.64 -14.05
CA ILE A 56 -20.64 27.80 -13.64
C ILE A 56 -21.82 28.00 -14.59
N LYS A 57 -21.59 27.92 -15.91
CA LYS A 57 -22.63 28.03 -16.94
C LYS A 57 -23.70 26.94 -16.82
N ALA A 58 -23.31 25.74 -16.38
CA ALA A 58 -24.22 24.63 -16.12
C ALA A 58 -25.01 24.75 -14.79
N GLY A 59 -24.77 25.80 -14.00
CA GLY A 59 -25.50 26.09 -12.77
C GLY A 59 -24.90 25.48 -11.50
N TYR A 60 -23.63 25.07 -11.51
CA TYR A 60 -22.90 24.63 -10.32
C TYR A 60 -22.30 25.83 -9.56
N ASP A 61 -22.12 25.68 -8.25
CA ASP A 61 -21.30 26.62 -7.47
C ASP A 61 -19.82 26.27 -7.67
N GLY A 62 -19.30 26.70 -8.82
CA GLY A 62 -17.94 26.41 -9.27
C GLY A 62 -16.88 27.28 -8.59
N HIS A 63 -15.81 26.62 -8.16
CA HIS A 63 -14.55 27.21 -7.69
C HIS A 63 -13.37 26.49 -8.34
N GLY A 64 -12.19 27.09 -8.41
CA GLY A 64 -11.01 26.44 -8.95
C GLY A 64 -9.70 26.81 -8.28
N VAL A 65 -8.71 25.96 -8.47
CA VAL A 65 -7.30 26.25 -8.16
C VAL A 65 -6.43 26.04 -9.39
N GLU A 66 -5.47 26.93 -9.60
CA GLU A 66 -4.48 26.81 -10.67
C GLU A 66 -3.09 27.20 -10.13
N PRO A 67 -2.07 26.34 -10.22
CA PRO A 67 -0.73 26.66 -9.73
C PRO A 67 0.05 27.63 -10.63
N SER A 68 -0.24 27.70 -11.93
CA SER A 68 0.44 28.61 -12.86
C SER A 68 -0.18 30.01 -12.82
N ASP A 69 0.61 31.00 -12.43
CA ASP A 69 0.20 32.41 -12.44
C ASP A 69 -0.13 32.88 -13.85
N GLY A 70 0.59 32.37 -14.86
CA GLY A 70 0.34 32.67 -16.26
C GLY A 70 -1.03 32.16 -16.73
N LEU A 71 -1.34 30.90 -16.44
CA LEU A 71 -2.62 30.29 -16.81
C LEU A 71 -3.78 30.90 -16.03
N HIS A 72 -3.60 31.17 -14.74
CA HIS A 72 -4.60 31.86 -13.93
C HIS A 72 -4.98 33.22 -14.54
N LYS A 73 -4.00 34.05 -14.92
CA LYS A 73 -4.27 35.34 -15.59
C LYS A 73 -5.00 35.15 -16.92
N ALA A 74 -4.58 34.17 -17.73
CA ALA A 74 -5.23 33.86 -19.00
C ALA A 74 -6.69 33.40 -18.79
N ALA A 75 -6.95 32.60 -17.76
CA ALA A 75 -8.27 32.10 -17.42
C ALA A 75 -9.24 33.22 -17.02
N VAL A 76 -8.81 34.14 -16.15
CA VAL A 76 -9.63 35.30 -15.74
C VAL A 76 -9.84 36.28 -16.91
N ALA A 77 -8.88 36.39 -17.82
CA ALA A 77 -9.04 37.21 -19.02
C ALA A 77 -10.04 36.61 -20.02
N ALA A 78 -10.04 35.28 -20.20
CA ALA A 78 -10.97 34.57 -21.08
C ALA A 78 -12.38 34.48 -20.49
N HIS A 79 -12.48 34.30 -19.18
CA HIS A 79 -13.73 34.08 -18.43
C HIS A 79 -13.78 35.01 -17.20
N PRO A 80 -14.19 36.29 -17.35
CA PRO A 80 -14.17 37.27 -16.27
C PRO A 80 -14.99 36.88 -15.01
N GLU A 81 -15.99 36.01 -15.17
CA GLU A 81 -16.79 35.45 -14.08
C GLU A 81 -15.99 34.57 -13.10
N LEU A 82 -14.78 34.15 -13.48
CA LEU A 82 -13.88 33.38 -12.62
C LEU A 82 -13.18 34.24 -11.56
N ASN A 83 -13.23 35.56 -11.70
CA ASN A 83 -12.61 36.47 -10.75
C ASN A 83 -13.22 36.28 -9.33
N GLY A 84 -12.36 35.99 -8.35
CA GLY A 84 -12.79 35.64 -6.98
C GLY A 84 -13.26 34.18 -6.79
N ARG A 85 -13.34 33.38 -7.86
CA ARG A 85 -13.67 31.94 -7.83
C ARG A 85 -12.47 31.05 -8.18
N LEU A 86 -11.42 31.61 -8.76
CA LEU A 86 -10.15 30.94 -9.07
C LEU A 86 -9.03 31.52 -8.19
N ILE A 87 -8.23 30.65 -7.54
CA ILE A 87 -7.08 31.06 -6.72
C ILE A 87 -5.83 30.23 -7.04
N GLY A 88 -4.66 30.70 -6.59
CA GLY A 88 -3.42 29.93 -6.65
C GLY A 88 -3.45 28.72 -5.72
N GLY A 89 -3.00 27.56 -6.21
CA GLY A 89 -2.87 26.35 -5.38
C GLY A 89 -2.36 25.15 -6.17
N ALA A 90 -1.57 24.28 -5.52
CA ALA A 90 -0.94 23.13 -6.16
C ALA A 90 -1.12 21.85 -5.34
N LEU A 91 -1.37 20.72 -5.99
CA LEU A 91 -1.24 19.41 -5.33
C LEU A 91 0.25 19.07 -5.11
N PRO A 92 0.62 18.39 -4.00
CA PRO A 92 -0.24 17.96 -2.88
C PRO A 92 -0.57 19.07 -1.87
N ALA A 93 0.19 20.17 -1.85
CA ALA A 93 0.11 21.26 -0.86
C ALA A 93 -1.02 22.28 -1.15
N ILE A 94 -2.22 21.78 -1.48
CA ILE A 94 -3.36 22.60 -1.93
C ILE A 94 -4.05 23.34 -0.77
N GLY A 95 -3.84 22.89 0.48
CA GLY A 95 -4.49 23.47 1.66
C GLY A 95 -5.99 23.20 1.70
N ILE A 96 -6.76 24.18 2.18
CA ILE A 96 -8.23 24.11 2.28
C ILE A 96 -8.84 25.29 1.49
N PRO A 97 -8.70 25.29 0.14
CA PRO A 97 -9.19 26.39 -0.69
C PRO A 97 -10.68 26.57 -0.49
N PHE A 98 -11.11 27.83 -0.33
CA PHE A 98 -12.49 28.21 -0.09
C PHE A 98 -13.17 27.44 1.06
N GLY A 99 -12.43 27.03 2.09
CA GLY A 99 -12.97 26.33 3.26
C GLY A 99 -13.28 24.83 3.05
N GLY A 100 -12.95 24.25 1.88
CA GLY A 100 -13.17 22.83 1.62
C GLY A 100 -14.66 22.45 1.59
N GLY A 101 -14.99 21.18 1.77
CA GLY A 101 -16.37 20.71 1.83
C GLY A 101 -17.09 20.85 0.48
N PHE A 102 -16.51 20.29 -0.58
CA PHE A 102 -17.07 20.24 -1.92
C PHE A 102 -17.95 19.00 -2.12
N ASP A 103 -19.02 19.14 -2.90
CA ASP A 103 -19.86 18.03 -3.36
C ASP A 103 -19.21 17.30 -4.54
N GLY A 104 -18.39 18.02 -5.32
CA GLY A 104 -17.68 17.51 -6.48
C GLY A 104 -16.27 18.06 -6.62
N ILE A 105 -15.37 17.27 -7.19
CA ILE A 105 -14.07 17.75 -7.69
C ILE A 105 -13.91 17.29 -9.14
N VAL A 106 -13.48 18.21 -10.01
CA VAL A 106 -12.93 17.91 -11.33
C VAL A 106 -11.41 17.97 -11.24
N CYS A 107 -10.73 16.94 -11.74
CA CYS A 107 -9.27 16.84 -11.77
C CYS A 107 -8.86 16.30 -13.15
N CYS A 108 -8.96 17.18 -14.16
CA CYS A 108 -8.79 16.80 -15.55
C CYS A 108 -7.34 17.01 -15.99
N ALA A 109 -6.65 15.93 -16.40
CA ALA A 109 -5.30 15.99 -16.93
C ALA A 109 -4.25 16.58 -15.98
N VAL A 110 -4.38 16.36 -14.66
CA VAL A 110 -3.48 16.91 -13.64
C VAL A 110 -2.56 15.87 -13.03
N LEU A 111 -3.08 14.72 -12.58
CA LEU A 111 -2.34 13.81 -11.71
C LEU A 111 -1.02 13.30 -12.33
N MET A 112 -0.96 13.15 -13.66
CA MET A 112 0.26 12.69 -14.36
C MET A 112 1.45 13.66 -14.25
N HIS A 113 1.22 14.92 -13.85
CA HIS A 113 2.27 15.93 -13.66
C HIS A 113 2.87 15.91 -12.24
N LEU A 114 2.42 14.99 -11.39
CA LEU A 114 2.93 14.82 -10.03
C LEU A 114 4.08 13.82 -10.00
N PRO A 115 5.14 14.08 -9.23
CA PRO A 115 6.10 13.03 -8.87
C PRO A 115 5.38 11.84 -8.20
N GLU A 116 5.84 10.62 -8.46
CA GLU A 116 5.25 9.39 -7.87
C GLU A 116 5.15 9.45 -6.34
N ALA A 117 6.14 10.07 -5.68
CA ALA A 117 6.19 10.25 -4.24
C ALA A 117 5.12 11.22 -3.67
N GLU A 118 4.52 12.06 -4.52
CA GLU A 118 3.49 13.06 -4.15
C GLU A 118 2.07 12.60 -4.47
N LEU A 119 1.89 11.54 -5.27
CA LEU A 119 0.57 11.10 -5.75
C LEU A 119 -0.36 10.72 -4.59
N PHE A 120 0.15 9.98 -3.59
CA PHE A 120 -0.65 9.56 -2.44
C PHE A 120 -1.13 10.77 -1.62
N ASP A 121 -0.22 11.69 -1.29
CA ASP A 121 -0.56 12.92 -0.55
C ASP A 121 -1.56 13.79 -1.33
N SER A 122 -1.46 13.81 -2.66
CA SER A 122 -2.39 14.52 -3.54
C SER A 122 -3.78 13.88 -3.53
N ALA A 123 -3.87 12.56 -3.61
CA ALA A 123 -5.13 11.83 -3.51
C ALA A 123 -5.80 12.03 -2.13
N LEU A 124 -5.00 12.07 -1.05
CA LEU A 124 -5.48 12.36 0.29
C LEU A 124 -5.97 13.81 0.43
N ALA A 125 -5.27 14.78 -0.17
CA ALA A 125 -5.70 16.17 -0.21
C ALA A 125 -7.06 16.30 -0.92
N LEU A 126 -7.21 15.70 -2.11
CA LEU A 126 -8.48 15.66 -2.84
C LEU A 126 -9.61 15.05 -2.00
N ARG A 127 -9.35 13.94 -1.30
CA ARG A 127 -10.31 13.34 -0.37
C ARG A 127 -10.72 14.31 0.73
N SER A 128 -9.78 15.01 1.34
CA SER A 128 -10.03 15.91 2.48
C SER A 128 -10.88 17.13 2.12
N LEU A 129 -10.93 17.48 0.84
CA LEU A 129 -11.73 18.58 0.32
C LEU A 129 -13.18 18.18 0.04
N LEU A 130 -13.48 16.89 -0.08
CA LEU A 130 -14.84 16.40 -0.35
C LEU A 130 -15.66 16.21 0.93
N LYS A 131 -16.96 16.46 0.82
CA LYS A 131 -17.96 15.98 1.80
C LYS A 131 -18.09 14.45 1.73
N PRO A 132 -18.63 13.78 2.76
CA PRO A 132 -19.16 12.43 2.60
C PRO A 132 -20.10 12.34 1.39
N HIS A 133 -19.98 11.28 0.59
CA HIS A 133 -20.67 11.10 -0.69
C HIS A 133 -20.30 12.09 -1.81
N GLY A 134 -19.29 12.94 -1.58
CA GLY A 134 -18.72 13.80 -2.60
C GLY A 134 -18.04 12.99 -3.71
N ARG A 135 -18.01 13.53 -4.92
CA ARG A 135 -17.56 12.81 -6.11
C ARG A 135 -16.31 13.43 -6.74
N LEU A 136 -15.42 12.60 -7.25
CA LEU A 136 -14.22 12.98 -7.99
C LEU A 136 -14.36 12.51 -9.44
N LEU A 137 -14.39 13.46 -10.37
CA LEU A 137 -14.28 13.20 -11.81
C LEU A 137 -12.85 13.51 -12.24
N MET A 138 -12.10 12.47 -12.61
CA MET A 138 -10.70 12.61 -13.02
C MET A 138 -10.47 12.07 -14.42
N SER A 139 -9.49 12.64 -15.13
CA SER A 139 -9.05 12.13 -16.43
C SER A 139 -7.53 12.04 -16.51
N ILE A 140 -7.03 10.91 -16.99
CA ILE A 140 -5.60 10.63 -17.16
C ILE A 140 -5.34 9.92 -18.50
N PRO A 141 -4.14 10.08 -19.09
CA PRO A 141 -3.79 9.34 -20.30
C PRO A 141 -3.59 7.85 -19.97
N ALA A 142 -4.30 6.98 -20.69
CA ALA A 142 -4.12 5.52 -20.66
C ALA A 142 -2.83 5.08 -21.36
N ALA A 143 -2.45 5.80 -22.41
CA ALA A 143 -1.24 5.58 -23.20
C ALA A 143 -0.78 6.90 -23.82
N ARG A 144 0.53 7.10 -23.86
CA ARG A 144 1.21 8.22 -24.53
C ARG A 144 2.49 7.71 -25.19
N THR A 145 2.65 7.91 -26.48
CA THR A 145 3.86 7.49 -27.22
C THR A 145 4.94 8.57 -27.30
N ASP A 146 4.61 9.81 -26.90
CA ASP A 146 5.46 11.00 -26.95
C ASP A 146 6.19 11.28 -25.63
N VAL A 147 6.33 10.28 -24.76
CA VAL A 147 6.97 10.39 -23.44
C VAL A 147 8.21 9.51 -23.39
N GLY A 148 9.35 10.11 -23.04
CA GLY A 148 10.63 9.45 -22.88
C GLY A 148 10.68 8.48 -21.69
N LYS A 149 11.78 7.72 -21.58
CA LYS A 149 11.98 6.73 -20.50
C LYS A 149 12.05 7.37 -19.10
N ASP A 150 12.38 8.65 -19.02
CA ASP A 150 12.39 9.47 -17.80
C ASP A 150 11.00 10.03 -17.45
N SER A 151 9.96 9.58 -18.15
CA SER A 151 8.58 10.06 -18.00
C SER A 151 8.42 11.53 -18.35
N ARG A 152 9.23 12.08 -19.27
CA ARG A 152 9.10 13.46 -19.75
C ARG A 152 8.81 13.55 -21.23
N ASP A 153 8.06 14.58 -21.64
CA ASP A 153 7.87 14.90 -23.05
C ASP A 153 8.98 15.81 -23.60
N GLU A 154 8.93 16.15 -24.90
CA GLU A 154 9.92 17.03 -25.54
C GLU A 154 10.01 18.42 -24.88
N GLY A 155 8.92 18.91 -24.29
CA GLY A 155 8.87 20.18 -23.55
C GLY A 155 9.44 20.07 -22.12
N GLY A 156 9.84 18.87 -21.69
CA GLY A 156 10.37 18.61 -20.35
C GLY A 156 9.30 18.49 -19.27
N ARG A 157 8.01 18.45 -19.63
CA ARG A 157 6.92 18.23 -18.66
C ARG A 157 6.92 16.78 -18.21
N LEU A 158 6.65 16.56 -16.94
CA LEU A 158 6.49 15.25 -16.35
C LEU A 158 5.13 14.65 -16.76
N PHE A 159 5.14 13.41 -17.24
CA PHE A 159 3.97 12.59 -17.52
C PHE A 159 4.21 11.19 -16.96
N GLN A 160 3.81 10.99 -15.71
CA GLN A 160 3.89 9.68 -15.09
C GLN A 160 2.97 8.69 -15.83
N PRO A 161 3.46 7.48 -16.16
CA PRO A 161 2.70 6.48 -16.90
C PRO A 161 1.77 5.69 -15.96
N TYR A 162 0.91 6.41 -15.23
CA TYR A 162 0.01 5.77 -14.29
C TYR A 162 -1.00 4.87 -15.00
N VAL A 163 -1.08 3.63 -14.54
CA VAL A 163 -2.09 2.68 -14.99
C VAL A 163 -3.43 3.09 -14.35
N PRO A 164 -4.53 3.26 -15.13
CA PRO A 164 -5.83 3.66 -14.59
C PRO A 164 -6.31 2.78 -13.43
N GLU A 165 -6.07 1.47 -13.51
CA GLU A 165 -6.45 0.51 -12.47
C GLU A 165 -5.62 0.67 -11.19
N GLU A 166 -4.35 1.08 -11.29
CA GLU A 166 -3.50 1.39 -10.11
C GLU A 166 -4.01 2.65 -9.41
N LEU A 167 -4.37 3.69 -10.18
CA LEU A 167 -4.98 4.90 -9.64
C LEU A 167 -6.35 4.61 -9.01
N GLN A 168 -7.18 3.79 -9.66
CA GLN A 168 -8.44 3.37 -9.08
C GLN A 168 -8.23 2.72 -7.72
N LEU A 169 -7.32 1.75 -7.60
CA LEU A 169 -7.04 1.11 -6.32
C LEU A 169 -6.55 2.12 -5.27
N LEU A 170 -5.68 3.07 -5.64
CA LEU A 170 -5.23 4.12 -4.74
C LEU A 170 -6.41 4.89 -4.13
N PHE A 171 -7.34 5.36 -4.96
CA PHE A 171 -8.52 6.08 -4.46
C PHE A 171 -9.46 5.17 -3.67
N GLU A 172 -9.62 3.91 -4.05
CA GLU A 172 -10.47 2.98 -3.28
C GLU A 172 -9.90 2.65 -1.90
N ARG A 173 -8.58 2.57 -1.76
CA ARG A 173 -7.91 2.48 -0.44
C ARG A 173 -8.18 3.70 0.43
N LEU A 174 -8.48 4.83 -0.18
CA LEU A 174 -8.86 6.08 0.49
C LEU A 174 -10.39 6.19 0.74
N GLY A 175 -11.17 5.17 0.40
CA GLY A 175 -12.62 5.11 0.65
C GLY A 175 -13.50 5.57 -0.53
N PHE A 176 -12.91 5.79 -1.70
CA PHE A 176 -13.69 6.03 -2.91
C PHE A 176 -14.23 4.71 -3.49
N HIS A 177 -15.23 4.83 -4.36
CA HIS A 177 -15.73 3.75 -5.19
C HIS A 177 -15.89 4.24 -6.62
N LEU A 178 -15.39 3.47 -7.60
CA LEU A 178 -15.65 3.75 -9.00
C LEU A 178 -17.14 3.55 -9.31
N ILE A 179 -17.79 4.60 -9.83
CA ILE A 179 -19.20 4.58 -10.24
C ILE A 179 -19.38 4.90 -11.74
N GLY A 180 -18.31 5.25 -12.44
CA GLY A 180 -18.31 5.41 -13.89
C GLY A 180 -16.89 5.40 -14.48
N ARG A 181 -16.76 4.84 -15.69
CA ARG A 181 -15.51 4.82 -16.45
C ARG A 181 -15.82 4.98 -17.93
N TRP A 182 -15.01 5.79 -18.61
CA TRP A 182 -15.07 6.01 -20.05
C TRP A 182 -13.66 6.05 -20.63
N ASP A 183 -13.42 5.24 -21.66
CA ASP A 183 -12.17 5.20 -22.41
C ASP A 183 -12.38 5.95 -23.73
N THR A 184 -11.65 7.04 -23.94
CA THR A 184 -11.84 7.96 -25.08
C THR A 184 -10.54 8.19 -25.86
N GLY A 185 -10.67 8.62 -27.12
CA GLY A 185 -9.52 9.11 -27.89
C GLY A 185 -9.08 10.51 -27.42
N ASP A 186 -7.88 10.94 -27.82
CA ASP A 186 -7.41 12.29 -27.52
C ASP A 186 -8.17 13.37 -28.29
N VAL A 187 -8.85 14.27 -27.56
CA VAL A 187 -9.61 15.40 -28.14
C VAL A 187 -8.68 16.37 -28.88
N LEU A 188 -7.42 16.46 -28.47
CA LEU A 188 -6.40 17.27 -29.15
C LEU A 188 -5.69 16.52 -30.29
N GLN A 189 -6.15 15.32 -30.63
CA GLN A 189 -5.71 14.49 -31.75
C GLN A 189 -4.20 14.19 -31.81
N ARG A 190 -3.55 14.05 -30.65
CA ARG A 190 -2.15 13.61 -30.56
C ARG A 190 -2.05 12.12 -30.88
N ALA A 191 -1.18 11.75 -31.82
CA ALA A 191 -0.99 10.38 -32.25
C ALA A 191 -0.60 9.46 -31.06
N GLY A 192 -1.23 8.28 -30.99
CA GLY A 192 -0.93 7.27 -29.97
C GLY A 192 -1.40 7.61 -28.54
N THR A 193 -2.21 8.66 -28.37
CA THR A 193 -2.74 9.06 -27.06
C THR A 193 -4.18 8.58 -26.85
N HIS A 194 -4.40 7.86 -25.75
CA HIS A 194 -5.72 7.42 -25.29
C HIS A 194 -5.97 7.95 -23.88
N TRP A 195 -7.22 8.24 -23.55
CA TRP A 195 -7.61 8.78 -22.25
C TRP A 195 -8.58 7.86 -21.53
N VAL A 196 -8.49 7.86 -20.20
CA VAL A 196 -9.49 7.27 -19.33
C VAL A 196 -10.03 8.36 -18.41
N THR A 197 -11.35 8.51 -18.40
CA THR A 197 -12.07 9.32 -17.44
C THR A 197 -12.74 8.39 -16.42
N MET A 198 -12.55 8.67 -15.13
CA MET A 198 -13.12 7.92 -14.03
C MET A 198 -13.95 8.84 -13.14
N LEU A 199 -15.14 8.38 -12.77
CA LEU A 199 -15.99 9.01 -11.77
C LEU A 199 -16.00 8.14 -10.52
N LEU A 200 -15.56 8.72 -9.40
CA LEU A 200 -15.49 8.04 -8.11
C LEU A 200 -16.31 8.77 -7.05
N GLU A 201 -16.93 8.02 -6.15
CA GLU A 201 -17.72 8.53 -5.04
C GLU A 201 -17.04 8.19 -3.71
N LEU A 202 -16.83 9.19 -2.84
CA LEU A 202 -16.32 8.98 -1.49
C LEU A 202 -17.43 8.41 -0.60
N ARG A 203 -17.41 7.10 -0.31
CA ARG A 203 -18.47 6.49 0.51
C ARG A 203 -18.14 6.57 2.00
N ALA A 204 -19.12 6.98 2.80
CA ALA A 204 -19.07 6.85 4.24
C ALA A 204 -19.38 5.40 4.66
N GLY A 205 -18.35 4.61 4.97
CA GLY A 205 -18.51 3.29 5.59
C GLY A 205 -18.96 2.15 4.66
N SER A 206 -18.62 0.93 5.08
CA SER A 206 -18.48 -0.29 4.27
C SER A 206 -19.75 -0.77 3.55
N GLN A 207 -19.64 -1.04 2.24
CA GLN A 207 -20.55 -1.97 1.55
C GLN A 207 -19.79 -3.17 0.97
N LEU A 208 -19.54 -4.16 1.83
CA LEU A 208 -19.90 -5.58 1.77
C LEU A 208 -20.10 -6.35 0.44
N ARG A 209 -19.74 -5.86 -0.76
CA ARG A 209 -19.97 -6.62 -2.02
C ARG A 209 -18.79 -7.48 -2.48
N ALA A 210 -17.58 -7.23 -1.97
CA ALA A 210 -16.36 -7.96 -2.33
C ALA A 210 -16.17 -9.30 -1.57
N VAL A 211 -16.89 -9.52 -0.47
CA VAL A 211 -16.69 -10.71 0.37
C VAL A 211 -17.17 -11.99 -0.33
N ASP A 212 -18.19 -11.88 -1.19
CA ASP A 212 -18.86 -13.03 -1.80
C ASP A 212 -17.97 -13.82 -2.78
N GLN A 213 -17.04 -13.14 -3.48
CA GLN A 213 -16.16 -13.80 -4.45
C GLN A 213 -15.10 -14.66 -3.74
N ILE A 214 -14.39 -14.09 -2.75
CA ILE A 214 -13.40 -14.82 -1.96
C ILE A 214 -14.08 -15.92 -1.12
N GLU A 215 -15.25 -15.64 -0.55
CA GLU A 215 -16.02 -16.65 0.15
C GLU A 215 -16.43 -17.81 -0.76
N GLY A 216 -16.90 -17.51 -1.98
CA GLY A 216 -17.19 -18.50 -3.01
C GLY A 216 -15.98 -19.39 -3.33
N ILE A 217 -14.78 -18.79 -3.48
CA ILE A 217 -13.54 -19.53 -3.76
C ILE A 217 -13.12 -20.41 -2.58
N LEU A 218 -13.27 -19.93 -1.34
CA LEU A 218 -12.90 -20.67 -0.12
C LEU A 218 -13.90 -21.79 0.21
N ASN A 219 -15.18 -21.64 -0.15
CA ASN A 219 -16.25 -22.59 0.19
C ASN A 219 -16.54 -23.64 -0.90
N ARG A 220 -16.44 -23.31 -2.19
CA ARG A 220 -16.94 -24.17 -3.29
C ARG A 220 -15.94 -25.19 -3.86
N ASP A 221 -14.70 -25.23 -3.36
CA ASP A 221 -13.65 -26.11 -3.91
C ASP A 221 -13.35 -27.33 -3.02
N ARG A 222 -12.95 -28.45 -3.63
CA ARG A 222 -12.67 -29.72 -2.93
C ARG A 222 -11.48 -29.56 -1.99
N LYS A 223 -11.71 -29.68 -0.68
CA LYS A 223 -10.72 -29.47 0.39
C LYS A 223 -9.82 -30.70 0.61
N VAL A 224 -8.93 -30.98 -0.33
CA VAL A 224 -8.02 -32.15 -0.28
C VAL A 224 -6.73 -31.87 0.53
N ALA A 225 -6.31 -30.59 0.60
CA ALA A 225 -5.15 -30.12 1.36
C ALA A 225 -5.34 -28.68 1.86
N THR A 226 -4.50 -28.23 2.80
CA THR A 226 -4.56 -26.87 3.40
C THR A 226 -3.99 -25.76 2.50
N TYR A 227 -3.45 -26.12 1.34
CA TYR A 227 -2.74 -25.25 0.40
C TYR A 227 -3.52 -24.01 -0.03
N LYS A 228 -4.84 -24.11 -0.21
CA LYS A 228 -5.67 -22.97 -0.62
C LYS A 228 -5.66 -21.87 0.45
N PHE A 229 -5.80 -22.26 1.72
CA PHE A 229 -5.75 -21.33 2.84
C PHE A 229 -4.38 -20.66 2.93
N ALA A 230 -3.30 -21.43 2.78
CA ALA A 230 -1.96 -20.89 2.72
C ALA A 230 -1.77 -19.87 1.57
N LEU A 231 -2.31 -20.14 0.37
CA LEU A 231 -2.23 -19.23 -0.77
C LEU A 231 -2.97 -17.91 -0.49
N PHE A 232 -4.23 -17.97 -0.05
CA PHE A 232 -5.02 -16.77 0.24
C PHE A 232 -4.43 -15.96 1.38
N ARG A 233 -3.95 -16.61 2.44
CA ARG A 233 -3.24 -15.92 3.53
C ARG A 233 -1.99 -15.22 3.00
N ALA A 234 -1.16 -15.91 2.21
CA ALA A 234 0.05 -15.30 1.62
C ALA A 234 -0.28 -14.09 0.73
N LEU A 235 -1.25 -14.24 -0.19
CA LEU A 235 -1.64 -13.15 -1.09
C LEU A 235 -2.25 -11.96 -0.34
N ALA A 236 -3.09 -12.22 0.67
CA ALA A 236 -3.68 -11.17 1.50
C ALA A 236 -2.61 -10.45 2.34
N GLU A 237 -1.71 -11.18 3.00
CA GLU A 237 -0.64 -10.55 3.76
C GLU A 237 0.31 -9.74 2.84
N ILE A 238 0.63 -10.23 1.64
CA ILE A 238 1.43 -9.49 0.64
C ILE A 238 0.69 -8.23 0.16
N ALA A 239 -0.62 -8.32 -0.12
CA ALA A 239 -1.41 -7.18 -0.57
C ALA A 239 -1.46 -6.04 0.47
N ILE A 240 -1.36 -6.37 1.76
CA ILE A 240 -1.37 -5.42 2.87
C ILE A 240 0.04 -4.89 3.18
N GLN A 241 1.05 -5.76 3.19
CA GLN A 241 2.39 -5.44 3.70
C GLN A 241 3.36 -5.03 2.60
N GLU A 242 3.21 -5.59 1.40
CA GLU A 242 4.16 -5.47 0.30
C GLU A 242 3.44 -5.29 -1.05
N PRO A 243 2.46 -4.37 -1.18
CA PRO A 243 1.59 -4.32 -2.36
C PRO A 243 2.36 -4.05 -3.67
N ARG A 244 3.51 -3.37 -3.60
CA ARG A 244 4.35 -3.07 -4.77
C ARG A 244 5.17 -4.27 -5.27
N SER A 245 5.19 -5.38 -4.53
CA SER A 245 5.70 -6.65 -5.06
C SER A 245 4.80 -7.19 -6.20
N ALA A 246 3.54 -6.75 -6.26
CA ALA A 246 2.63 -7.11 -7.34
C ALA A 246 2.80 -6.17 -8.54
N ARG A 247 2.84 -6.76 -9.73
CA ARG A 247 2.94 -6.04 -11.00
C ARG A 247 1.59 -6.01 -11.71
N TRP A 248 1.09 -4.82 -11.99
CA TRP A 248 -0.10 -4.63 -12.80
C TRP A 248 0.24 -4.91 -14.27
N LEU A 249 -0.59 -5.72 -14.91
CA LEU A 249 -0.43 -6.14 -16.29
C LEU A 249 -1.58 -5.58 -17.14
N PRO A 250 -1.36 -5.33 -18.44
CA PRO A 250 -2.43 -5.00 -19.36
C PRO A 250 -3.56 -6.02 -19.35
N GLY A 251 -4.79 -5.55 -19.60
CA GLY A 251 -5.98 -6.38 -19.69
C GLY A 251 -6.55 -6.81 -18.34
N GLY A 252 -6.45 -5.97 -17.30
CA GLY A 252 -7.10 -6.21 -16.01
C GLY A 252 -6.50 -7.39 -15.23
N ARG A 253 -5.17 -7.55 -15.26
CA ARG A 253 -4.47 -8.62 -14.54
C ARG A 253 -3.39 -8.09 -13.60
N VAL A 254 -3.11 -8.85 -12.55
CA VAL A 254 -2.05 -8.58 -11.58
C VAL A 254 -1.20 -9.83 -11.39
N ALA A 255 0.13 -9.66 -11.40
CA ALA A 255 1.09 -10.73 -11.21
C ALA A 255 1.87 -10.56 -9.90
N VAL A 256 1.83 -11.56 -9.03
CA VAL A 256 2.58 -11.60 -7.77
C VAL A 256 3.71 -12.63 -7.87
N PRO A 257 4.98 -12.27 -7.63
CA PRO A 257 6.10 -13.21 -7.72
C PRO A 257 5.92 -14.43 -6.82
N MET A 258 6.31 -15.62 -7.30
CA MET A 258 6.14 -16.88 -6.58
C MET A 258 6.99 -16.96 -5.31
N GLU A 259 8.19 -16.38 -5.34
CA GLU A 259 9.17 -16.49 -4.26
C GLU A 259 8.67 -15.89 -2.92
N PRO A 260 8.14 -14.64 -2.86
CA PRO A 260 7.47 -14.12 -1.66
C PRO A 260 6.34 -15.01 -1.14
N ILE A 261 5.49 -15.52 -2.03
CA ILE A 261 4.37 -16.41 -1.66
C ILE A 261 4.89 -17.69 -1.00
N ALA A 262 5.91 -18.31 -1.59
CA ALA A 262 6.52 -19.54 -1.07
C ALA A 262 7.22 -19.31 0.28
N ARG A 263 7.82 -18.13 0.49
CA ARG A 263 8.44 -17.76 1.77
C ARG A 263 7.41 -17.57 2.88
N ARG A 264 6.24 -17.00 2.56
CA ARG A 264 5.12 -16.94 3.51
C ARG A 264 4.65 -18.33 3.93
N TRP A 265 4.52 -19.26 2.98
CA TRP A 265 4.19 -20.66 3.29
C TRP A 265 5.23 -21.30 4.21
N LEU A 266 6.51 -21.08 3.96
CA LEU A 266 7.58 -21.58 4.83
C LEU A 266 7.34 -21.12 6.28
N LEU A 267 7.01 -19.85 6.50
CA LEU A 267 6.68 -19.32 7.82
C LEU A 267 5.43 -19.97 8.43
N TYR A 268 4.36 -20.18 7.65
CA TYR A 268 3.11 -20.75 8.16
C TYR A 268 3.22 -22.23 8.54
N TYR A 269 3.96 -23.00 7.74
CA TYR A 269 4.10 -24.44 7.95
C TYR A 269 5.21 -24.81 8.93
N TRP A 270 6.12 -23.89 9.25
CA TRP A 270 7.22 -24.15 10.18
C TRP A 270 6.73 -24.59 11.57
N PRO A 271 5.88 -23.83 12.29
CA PRO A 271 5.40 -24.25 13.62
C PRO A 271 4.56 -25.53 13.55
N VAL A 272 3.81 -25.69 12.46
CA VAL A 272 2.97 -26.89 12.20
C VAL A 272 3.83 -28.15 12.07
N PHE A 273 4.99 -28.06 11.42
CA PHE A 273 5.89 -29.21 11.21
C PHE A 273 6.87 -29.41 12.37
N ALA A 274 7.17 -28.35 13.11
CA ALA A 274 8.00 -28.42 14.31
C ALA A 274 7.22 -28.90 15.56
N SER A 275 5.88 -28.99 15.48
CA SER A 275 5.03 -29.53 16.55
C SER A 275 5.44 -30.96 16.93
N GLU A 276 5.46 -31.25 18.23
CA GLU A 276 5.75 -32.58 18.78
C GLU A 276 4.72 -33.61 18.32
N ARG A 277 3.43 -33.21 18.27
CA ARG A 277 2.38 -34.02 17.66
C ARG A 277 2.40 -33.80 16.15
N PHE A 278 2.34 -34.89 15.39
CA PHE A 278 2.25 -34.79 13.93
C PHE A 278 0.95 -34.10 13.51
N VAL A 279 1.04 -32.94 12.87
CA VAL A 279 -0.13 -32.19 12.39
C VAL A 279 -0.36 -32.46 10.90
N PRO A 280 -1.42 -33.17 10.49
CA PRO A 280 -1.68 -33.47 9.10
C PRO A 280 -2.17 -32.24 8.31
N GLN A 281 -1.68 -32.07 7.08
CA GLN A 281 -2.01 -30.95 6.20
C GLN A 281 -2.73 -31.39 4.91
N SER A 282 -3.04 -32.68 4.81
CA SER A 282 -3.86 -33.27 3.75
C SER A 282 -4.67 -34.45 4.29
N GLN A 283 -5.69 -34.87 3.53
CA GLN A 283 -6.43 -36.09 3.85
C GLN A 283 -5.53 -37.34 3.88
N ALA A 284 -4.55 -37.42 2.98
CA ALA A 284 -3.62 -38.55 2.91
C ALA A 284 -2.75 -38.63 4.18
N GLU A 285 -2.22 -37.51 4.65
CA GLU A 285 -1.46 -37.45 5.91
C GLU A 285 -2.35 -37.81 7.11
N GLY A 286 -3.58 -37.30 7.15
CA GLY A 286 -4.56 -37.62 8.19
C GLY A 286 -4.95 -39.10 8.23
N ALA A 287 -4.99 -39.75 7.07
CA ALA A 287 -5.22 -41.18 6.94
C ALA A 287 -4.04 -42.05 7.39
N GLY A 288 -2.90 -41.45 7.75
CA GLY A 288 -1.67 -42.15 8.12
C GLY A 288 -0.87 -42.64 6.93
N ASN A 289 -1.16 -42.16 5.71
CA ASN A 289 -0.44 -42.57 4.52
C ASN A 289 0.96 -41.91 4.46
N LYS A 290 1.98 -42.67 4.85
CA LYS A 290 3.38 -42.21 4.86
C LYS A 290 3.98 -42.07 3.44
N SER A 291 3.34 -42.60 2.40
CA SER A 291 3.86 -42.53 1.02
C SER A 291 3.40 -41.28 0.26
N GLN A 292 2.46 -40.50 0.82
CA GLN A 292 1.94 -39.27 0.21
C GLN A 292 1.87 -38.09 1.21
N PRO A 293 3.01 -37.69 1.81
CA PRO A 293 3.05 -36.46 2.59
C PRO A 293 2.84 -35.24 1.69
N VAL A 294 2.55 -34.08 2.29
CA VAL A 294 2.60 -32.81 1.55
C VAL A 294 4.00 -32.61 0.97
N ALA A 295 4.07 -32.15 -0.28
CA ALA A 295 5.26 -32.28 -1.13
C ALA A 295 6.52 -31.60 -0.58
N PHE A 296 6.37 -30.58 0.26
CA PHE A 296 7.47 -29.82 0.85
C PHE A 296 7.78 -30.19 2.30
N ARG A 297 7.10 -31.19 2.89
CA ARG A 297 7.35 -31.59 4.29
C ARG A 297 8.79 -32.02 4.51
N ALA A 298 9.32 -32.94 3.71
CA ALA A 298 10.69 -33.42 3.88
C ALA A 298 11.75 -32.31 3.68
N PRO A 299 11.71 -31.51 2.60
CA PRO A 299 12.61 -30.36 2.46
C PRO A 299 12.53 -29.35 3.62
N LEU A 300 11.33 -29.04 4.11
CA LEU A 300 11.17 -28.12 5.23
C LEU A 300 11.69 -28.73 6.54
N MET A 301 11.41 -30.01 6.83
CA MET A 301 11.96 -30.70 7.99
C MET A 301 13.49 -30.73 8.02
N ALA A 302 14.14 -30.88 6.85
CA ALA A 302 15.60 -30.82 6.77
C ALA A 302 16.15 -29.44 7.17
N LEU A 303 15.45 -28.36 6.81
CA LEU A 303 15.77 -27.01 7.28
C LEU A 303 15.49 -26.83 8.78
N LEU A 304 14.34 -27.32 9.26
CA LEU A 304 13.94 -27.26 10.68
C LEU A 304 15.00 -27.87 11.60
N GLN A 305 15.55 -29.02 11.21
CA GLN A 305 16.58 -29.72 11.98
C GLN A 305 17.83 -28.88 12.25
N ALA A 306 18.17 -27.93 11.36
CA ALA A 306 19.32 -27.04 11.57
C ALA A 306 19.10 -26.04 12.73
N PHE A 307 17.85 -25.85 13.18
CA PHE A 307 17.46 -24.90 14.23
C PHE A 307 16.68 -25.56 15.37
N GLY A 308 16.63 -26.90 15.43
CA GLY A 308 15.94 -27.63 16.49
C GLY A 308 16.41 -27.21 17.88
N GLY A 309 15.46 -26.98 18.80
CA GLY A 309 15.75 -26.57 20.18
C GLY A 309 16.24 -25.13 20.36
N GLN A 310 16.23 -24.30 19.31
CA GLN A 310 16.71 -22.91 19.36
C GLN A 310 15.55 -21.91 19.26
N GLY A 311 15.43 -21.01 20.23
CA GLY A 311 14.39 -19.97 20.22
C GLY A 311 12.96 -20.52 20.21
N ALA A 312 11.98 -19.64 20.00
CA ALA A 312 10.57 -20.02 20.00
C ALA A 312 10.11 -20.75 18.73
N HIS A 313 8.96 -21.44 18.85
CA HIS A 313 8.25 -22.13 17.77
C HIS A 313 9.11 -23.14 17.00
N GLY A 314 9.95 -23.89 17.73
CA GLY A 314 10.75 -24.97 17.16
C GLY A 314 11.78 -24.49 16.15
N GLY A 315 12.55 -23.45 16.47
CA GLY A 315 13.61 -22.94 15.59
C GLY A 315 13.23 -21.73 14.74
N LEU A 316 11.94 -21.37 14.66
CA LEU A 316 11.47 -20.35 13.72
C LEU A 316 12.10 -18.98 13.98
N THR A 317 12.07 -18.53 15.25
CA THR A 317 12.64 -17.25 15.64
C THR A 317 14.15 -17.24 15.38
N ALA A 318 14.87 -18.31 15.71
CA ALA A 318 16.32 -18.39 15.49
C ALA A 318 16.68 -18.35 14.00
N TRP A 319 15.99 -19.12 13.16
CA TRP A 319 16.18 -19.11 11.72
C TRP A 319 15.88 -17.75 11.10
N TYR A 320 14.74 -17.14 11.45
CA TYR A 320 14.33 -15.85 10.91
C TYR A 320 15.37 -14.75 11.21
N LEU A 321 15.90 -14.74 12.42
CA LEU A 321 16.95 -13.79 12.82
C LEU A 321 18.28 -14.04 12.10
N ALA A 322 18.71 -15.31 12.00
CA ALA A 322 19.94 -15.64 11.27
C ALA A 322 19.82 -15.25 9.78
N ARG A 323 18.63 -15.43 9.20
CA ARG A 323 18.32 -15.04 7.81
C ARG A 323 18.35 -13.54 7.60
N THR A 324 17.66 -12.79 8.45
CA THR A 324 17.58 -11.31 8.35
C THR A 324 18.94 -10.67 8.54
N ALA A 325 19.77 -11.20 9.44
CA ALA A 325 21.14 -10.74 9.66
C ALA A 325 22.14 -11.19 8.56
N GLY A 326 21.72 -11.97 7.56
CA GLY A 326 22.62 -12.50 6.53
C GLY A 326 23.64 -13.54 7.05
N ARG A 327 23.39 -14.14 8.21
CA ARG A 327 24.32 -15.05 8.93
C ARG A 327 24.03 -16.53 8.71
N LEU A 328 23.23 -16.89 7.70
CA LEU A 328 22.94 -18.29 7.42
C LEU A 328 24.16 -18.97 6.77
N PRO A 329 24.66 -20.10 7.32
CA PRO A 329 25.71 -20.88 6.67
C PRO A 329 25.29 -21.35 5.27
N ALA A 330 26.26 -21.54 4.38
CA ALA A 330 26.01 -21.95 2.98
C ALA A 330 25.16 -23.24 2.87
N LYS A 331 25.39 -24.22 3.75
CA LYS A 331 24.59 -25.45 3.84
C LYS A 331 23.13 -25.16 4.19
N THR A 332 22.89 -24.28 5.15
CA THR A 332 21.54 -23.88 5.58
C THR A 332 20.81 -23.07 4.49
N LEU A 333 21.53 -22.21 3.77
CA LEU A 333 21.00 -21.50 2.60
C LEU A 333 20.59 -22.47 1.47
N ALA A 334 21.30 -23.59 1.31
CA ALA A 334 20.92 -24.61 0.33
C ALA A 334 19.63 -25.36 0.75
N LEU A 335 19.50 -25.70 2.04
CA LEU A 335 18.28 -26.30 2.59
C LEU A 335 17.08 -25.36 2.45
N GLU A 336 17.27 -24.07 2.72
CA GLU A 336 16.22 -23.07 2.55
C GLU A 336 15.77 -22.96 1.09
N ARG A 337 16.72 -22.88 0.15
CA ARG A 337 16.40 -22.87 -1.29
C ARG A 337 15.63 -24.12 -1.73
N ALA A 338 16.00 -25.29 -1.22
CA ALA A 338 15.28 -26.53 -1.51
C ALA A 338 13.84 -26.51 -0.97
N ALA A 339 13.65 -26.04 0.28
CA ALA A 339 12.32 -25.92 0.88
C ALA A 339 11.43 -24.94 0.11
N VAL A 340 11.93 -23.74 -0.20
CA VAL A 340 11.19 -22.73 -0.97
C VAL A 340 10.85 -23.23 -2.37
N SER A 341 11.78 -23.91 -3.05
CA SER A 341 11.53 -24.50 -4.37
C SER A 341 10.44 -25.58 -4.33
N ALA A 342 10.44 -26.44 -3.31
CA ALA A 342 9.42 -27.47 -3.14
C ALA A 342 8.03 -26.86 -2.87
N ILE A 343 7.98 -25.81 -2.04
CA ILE A 343 6.76 -25.04 -1.78
C ILE A 343 6.24 -24.38 -3.05
N ALA A 344 7.09 -23.69 -3.82
CA ALA A 344 6.73 -23.06 -5.07
C ALA A 344 6.14 -24.07 -6.08
N SER A 345 6.73 -25.27 -6.15
CA SER A 345 6.20 -26.36 -6.96
C SER A 345 4.79 -26.79 -6.49
N ALA A 346 4.59 -26.95 -5.18
CA ALA A 346 3.30 -27.32 -4.60
C ALA A 346 2.22 -26.25 -4.80
N ILE A 347 2.56 -24.96 -4.72
CA ILE A 347 1.66 -23.84 -5.03
C ILE A 347 1.19 -23.95 -6.49
N ARG A 348 2.14 -24.13 -7.41
CA ARG A 348 1.87 -24.22 -8.85
C ARG A 348 1.01 -25.43 -9.19
N SER A 349 1.41 -26.63 -8.76
CA SER A 349 0.69 -27.88 -9.08
C SER A 349 -0.58 -28.08 -8.25
N GLY A 350 -0.79 -27.28 -7.20
CA GLY A 350 -1.97 -27.32 -6.35
C GLY A 350 -2.90 -26.13 -6.61
N PRO A 351 -2.99 -25.17 -5.66
CA PRO A 351 -4.03 -24.16 -5.65
C PRO A 351 -4.02 -23.23 -6.88
N VAL A 352 -2.88 -22.98 -7.53
CA VAL A 352 -2.86 -22.17 -8.75
C VAL A 352 -3.49 -22.90 -9.94
N THR A 353 -3.37 -24.23 -9.99
CA THR A 353 -3.93 -25.05 -11.07
C THR A 353 -5.42 -25.32 -10.88
N TYR A 354 -5.85 -25.52 -9.63
CA TYR A 354 -7.19 -26.04 -9.33
C TYR A 354 -8.17 -25.00 -8.77
N ALA A 355 -7.70 -23.86 -8.24
CA ALA A 355 -8.62 -22.87 -7.68
C ALA A 355 -9.51 -22.23 -8.75
N GLY A 356 -10.82 -22.26 -8.50
CA GLY A 356 -11.83 -21.68 -9.39
C GLY A 356 -12.47 -22.66 -10.36
N GLY A 357 -12.04 -23.93 -10.39
CA GLY A 357 -12.61 -24.93 -11.31
C GLY A 357 -14.11 -25.21 -11.14
N ALA A 358 -14.72 -24.74 -10.05
CA ALA A 358 -16.16 -24.86 -9.75
C ALA A 358 -16.92 -23.51 -9.82
N LEU A 359 -16.27 -22.42 -10.24
CA LEU A 359 -16.91 -21.12 -10.45
C LEU A 359 -17.29 -20.95 -11.92
N GLU A 360 -18.43 -20.32 -12.19
CA GLU A 360 -18.86 -19.98 -13.56
C GLU A 360 -17.85 -19.08 -14.29
N SER A 361 -17.06 -18.31 -13.54
CA SER A 361 -16.00 -17.42 -14.04
C SER A 361 -14.71 -18.14 -14.48
N GLY A 362 -14.57 -19.45 -14.26
CA GLY A 362 -13.36 -20.21 -14.60
C GLY A 362 -12.22 -20.12 -13.57
N ARG A 363 -10.98 -20.40 -14.01
CA ARG A 363 -9.77 -20.45 -13.15
C ARG A 363 -9.47 -19.07 -12.57
N VAL A 364 -9.24 -19.03 -11.25
CA VAL A 364 -8.97 -17.80 -10.50
C VAL A 364 -7.51 -17.36 -10.63
N PHE A 365 -6.60 -18.33 -10.71
CA PHE A 365 -5.16 -18.09 -10.79
C PHE A 365 -4.57 -18.72 -12.04
N VAL A 366 -3.51 -18.11 -12.56
CA VAL A 366 -2.68 -18.63 -13.66
C VAL A 366 -1.22 -18.49 -13.26
N TYR A 367 -0.40 -19.50 -13.53
CA TYR A 367 1.05 -19.37 -13.36
C TYR A 367 1.69 -18.87 -14.65
N ASP A 368 2.42 -17.75 -14.59
CA ASP A 368 3.24 -17.28 -15.70
C ASP A 368 4.69 -17.80 -15.53
N PRO A 369 5.15 -18.74 -16.39
CA PRO A 369 6.52 -19.26 -16.30
C PRO A 369 7.57 -18.22 -16.68
N GLY A 370 7.24 -17.22 -17.50
CA GLY A 370 8.17 -16.18 -17.94
C GLY A 370 8.58 -15.26 -16.81
N SER A 371 7.59 -14.75 -16.05
CA SER A 371 7.84 -13.90 -14.87
C SER A 371 7.92 -14.67 -13.54
N LYS A 372 7.71 -16.00 -13.56
CA LYS A 372 7.63 -16.86 -12.35
C LYS A 372 6.64 -16.30 -11.32
N ALA A 373 5.46 -15.90 -11.78
CA ALA A 373 4.46 -15.21 -10.97
C ALA A 373 3.10 -15.93 -10.98
N VAL A 374 2.33 -15.72 -9.92
CA VAL A 374 0.91 -16.05 -9.85
C VAL A 374 0.12 -14.85 -10.36
N VAL A 375 -0.64 -15.06 -11.43
CA VAL A 375 -1.47 -14.06 -12.10
C VAL A 375 -2.93 -14.24 -11.68
N MET A 376 -3.60 -13.13 -11.39
CA MET A 376 -5.03 -13.06 -11.08
C MET A 376 -5.68 -11.81 -11.69
N SER A 377 -6.99 -11.67 -11.54
CA SER A 377 -7.70 -10.47 -11.99
C SER A 377 -7.43 -9.26 -11.09
N THR A 378 -7.57 -8.06 -11.65
CA THR A 378 -7.45 -6.79 -10.90
C THR A 378 -8.46 -6.69 -9.77
N GLU A 379 -9.67 -7.21 -9.97
CA GLU A 379 -10.74 -7.20 -8.98
C GLU A 379 -10.32 -8.01 -7.76
N LEU A 380 -9.88 -9.27 -7.95
CA LEU A 380 -9.45 -10.12 -6.84
C LEU A 380 -8.28 -9.51 -6.06
N TRP A 381 -7.29 -8.95 -6.77
CA TRP A 381 -6.17 -8.29 -6.10
C TRP A 381 -6.61 -7.07 -5.29
N ARG A 382 -7.56 -6.28 -5.81
CA ARG A 382 -8.15 -5.15 -5.09
C ARG A 382 -8.89 -5.61 -3.84
N GLU A 383 -9.67 -6.68 -3.91
CA GLU A 383 -10.32 -7.27 -2.74
C GLU A 383 -9.32 -7.71 -1.68
N LEU A 384 -8.22 -8.36 -2.08
CA LEU A 384 -7.13 -8.73 -1.16
C LEU A 384 -6.47 -7.50 -0.51
N CYS A 385 -6.34 -6.38 -1.24
CA CYS A 385 -5.81 -5.13 -0.68
C CYS A 385 -6.77 -4.47 0.33
N LEU A 386 -8.08 -4.56 0.11
CA LEU A 386 -9.09 -3.88 0.92
C LEU A 386 -9.52 -4.71 2.14
N LEU A 387 -9.66 -6.03 1.96
CA LEU A 387 -10.19 -6.96 2.95
C LEU A 387 -9.12 -7.91 3.52
N GLY A 388 -7.86 -7.71 3.15
CA GLY A 388 -6.79 -8.65 3.47
C GLY A 388 -6.71 -9.03 4.95
N HIS A 389 -6.94 -8.08 5.86
CA HIS A 389 -6.87 -8.36 7.31
C HIS A 389 -7.99 -9.31 7.77
N TRP A 390 -9.24 -9.08 7.32
CA TRP A 390 -10.35 -10.00 7.55
C TRP A 390 -10.10 -11.37 6.92
N ILE A 391 -9.53 -11.39 5.72
CA ILE A 391 -9.22 -12.63 5.01
C ILE A 391 -8.19 -13.45 5.79
N VAL A 392 -7.12 -12.83 6.29
CA VAL A 392 -6.08 -13.51 7.06
C VAL A 392 -6.69 -14.18 8.30
N ASP A 393 -7.49 -13.46 9.08
CA ASP A 393 -8.10 -13.98 10.31
C ASP A 393 -9.09 -15.12 10.02
N ALA A 394 -9.98 -14.92 9.04
CA ALA A 394 -10.95 -15.93 8.64
C ALA A 394 -10.27 -17.19 8.09
N VAL A 395 -9.19 -17.04 7.33
CA VAL A 395 -8.43 -18.15 6.75
C VAL A 395 -7.72 -18.97 7.83
N VAL A 396 -7.17 -18.34 8.87
CA VAL A 396 -6.52 -19.06 9.99
C VAL A 396 -7.52 -19.98 10.70
N VAL A 397 -8.71 -19.47 11.02
CA VAL A 397 -9.76 -20.28 11.67
C VAL A 397 -10.23 -21.41 10.77
N ARG A 398 -10.48 -21.13 9.48
CA ARG A 398 -10.91 -22.15 8.50
C ARG A 398 -9.83 -23.20 8.25
N TRP A 399 -8.56 -22.82 8.30
CA TRP A 399 -7.44 -23.75 8.19
C TRP A 399 -7.39 -24.68 9.40
N ALA A 400 -7.44 -24.15 10.63
CA ALA A 400 -7.47 -24.97 11.85
C ALA A 400 -8.61 -26.00 11.82
N ALA A 401 -9.82 -25.56 11.45
CA ALA A 401 -10.98 -26.43 11.31
C ALA A 401 -10.82 -27.52 10.23
N LEU A 402 -10.10 -27.23 9.14
CA LEU A 402 -9.80 -28.24 8.12
C LEU A 402 -8.75 -29.24 8.63
N THR A 403 -7.72 -28.77 9.31
CA THR A 403 -6.69 -29.64 9.92
C THR A 403 -7.30 -30.57 10.97
N GLU A 404 -8.22 -30.10 11.81
CA GLU A 404 -8.99 -30.94 12.74
C GLU A 404 -9.71 -32.08 12.01
N ARG A 405 -10.37 -31.80 10.88
CA ARG A 405 -11.03 -32.84 10.07
C ARG A 405 -10.03 -33.88 9.54
N PHE A 406 -8.86 -33.46 9.10
CA PHE A 406 -7.80 -34.39 8.67
C PHE A 406 -7.27 -35.20 9.86
N ALA A 407 -7.16 -34.57 11.03
CA ALA A 407 -6.62 -35.16 12.25
C ALA A 407 -7.67 -35.87 13.11
N TYR A 408 -8.88 -36.14 12.59
CA TYR A 408 -9.97 -36.74 13.37
C TYR A 408 -9.55 -38.02 14.10
N ARG A 409 -8.75 -38.89 13.46
CA ARG A 409 -8.23 -40.13 14.06
C ARG A 409 -7.18 -39.91 15.16
N GLN A 410 -6.62 -38.71 15.25
CA GLN A 410 -5.54 -38.33 16.17
C GLN A 410 -6.05 -37.55 17.38
N GLY A 411 -7.37 -37.28 17.47
CA GLY A 411 -7.98 -36.52 18.57
C GLY A 411 -7.39 -35.11 18.71
N MET A 412 -7.11 -34.44 17.59
CA MET A 412 -6.61 -33.07 17.56
C MET A 412 -7.75 -32.12 17.23
N SER A 413 -7.89 -31.07 18.02
CA SER A 413 -8.90 -30.03 17.85
C SER A 413 -8.34 -28.81 17.12
N SER A 414 -9.23 -27.94 16.62
CA SER A 414 -8.84 -26.62 16.13
C SER A 414 -8.07 -25.80 17.18
N GLY A 415 -8.38 -25.98 18.47
CA GLY A 415 -7.68 -25.31 19.57
C GLY A 415 -6.20 -25.69 19.70
N ASP A 416 -5.83 -26.91 19.28
CA ASP A 416 -4.43 -27.35 19.24
C ASP A 416 -3.67 -26.73 18.05
N VAL A 417 -4.38 -26.47 16.95
CA VAL A 417 -3.79 -26.03 15.67
C VAL A 417 -3.67 -24.51 15.59
N LEU A 418 -4.65 -23.78 16.14
CA LEU A 418 -4.69 -22.31 16.09
C LEU A 418 -3.41 -21.65 16.62
N PRO A 419 -2.84 -22.02 17.78
CA PRO A 419 -1.58 -21.44 18.26
C PRO A 419 -0.41 -21.63 17.28
N LEU A 420 -0.37 -22.76 16.57
CA LEU A 420 0.67 -23.04 15.57
C LEU A 420 0.52 -22.15 14.34
N LEU A 421 -0.71 -21.88 13.90
CA LEU A 421 -0.98 -21.02 12.75
C LEU A 421 -0.83 -19.52 13.08
N LEU A 422 -1.00 -19.15 14.35
CA LEU A 422 -0.80 -17.78 14.85
C LEU A 422 0.65 -17.47 15.20
N ALA A 423 1.50 -18.50 15.35
CA ALA A 423 2.91 -18.33 15.68
C ALA A 423 3.64 -17.45 14.64
N ARG A 424 4.46 -16.53 15.16
CA ARG A 424 5.29 -15.60 14.39
C ARG A 424 6.70 -15.58 14.99
N PRO A 425 7.75 -15.25 14.21
CA PRO A 425 9.05 -14.95 14.79
C PRO A 425 8.92 -13.84 15.86
N GLU A 426 9.52 -14.05 17.03
CA GLU A 426 9.42 -13.10 18.14
C GLU A 426 10.15 -11.76 17.82
N PRO A 427 9.48 -10.60 17.99
CA PRO A 427 10.00 -9.29 17.58
C PRO A 427 11.12 -8.74 18.48
N GLU A 428 11.22 -9.22 19.72
CA GLU A 428 12.06 -8.64 20.78
C GLU A 428 13.56 -8.59 20.44
N ARG A 429 14.04 -9.51 19.61
CA ARG A 429 15.45 -9.49 19.15
C ARG A 429 15.70 -8.51 18.00
N ALA A 430 14.70 -8.22 17.16
CA ALA A 430 14.86 -7.23 16.09
C ALA A 430 14.93 -5.81 16.67
N THR A 431 14.07 -5.51 17.64
CA THR A 431 14.14 -4.24 18.39
C THR A 431 15.45 -4.13 19.18
N ALA A 432 15.97 -5.23 19.72
CA ALA A 432 17.29 -5.25 20.37
C ALA A 432 18.45 -4.93 19.42
N GLN A 433 18.43 -5.42 18.18
CA GLN A 433 19.45 -5.11 17.17
C GLN A 433 19.42 -3.63 16.78
N ALA A 434 18.24 -3.09 16.46
CA ALA A 434 18.09 -1.66 16.14
C ALA A 434 18.53 -0.79 17.34
N ARG A 435 18.13 -1.18 18.56
CA ARG A 435 18.53 -0.52 19.81
C ARG A 435 20.05 -0.47 19.98
N ALA A 436 20.75 -1.57 19.69
CA ALA A 436 22.21 -1.63 19.80
C ALA A 436 22.87 -0.62 18.86
N VAL A 437 22.41 -0.53 17.61
CA VAL A 437 22.91 0.44 16.62
C VAL A 437 22.70 1.87 17.10
N TYR A 438 21.52 2.21 17.64
CA TYR A 438 21.27 3.57 18.15
C TYR A 438 22.13 3.95 19.35
N ILE A 439 22.41 2.99 20.23
CA ILE A 439 23.29 3.19 21.38
C ILE A 439 24.74 3.41 20.91
N GLU A 440 25.21 2.60 19.96
CA GLU A 440 26.56 2.69 19.40
C GLU A 440 26.78 4.01 18.65
N ALA A 441 25.79 4.44 17.86
CA ALA A 441 25.78 5.73 17.18
C ALA A 441 25.66 6.93 18.14
N GLY A 442 25.38 6.70 19.43
CA GLY A 442 25.23 7.76 20.42
C GLY A 442 24.02 8.65 20.18
N LEU A 443 22.95 8.13 19.57
CA LEU A 443 21.74 8.89 19.25
C LEU A 443 21.03 9.34 20.54
N LYS A 444 20.84 10.65 20.69
CA LYS A 444 20.36 11.27 21.95
C LYS A 444 18.94 11.80 21.89
N GLN A 445 18.19 11.67 20.80
CA GLN A 445 16.87 12.27 20.68
C GLN A 445 15.77 11.26 20.35
N CYS A 446 14.67 11.34 21.07
CA CYS A 446 13.45 10.58 20.78
C CYS A 446 12.88 11.02 19.43
N VAL A 447 12.66 10.06 18.52
CA VAL A 447 12.17 10.36 17.18
C VAL A 447 10.82 11.09 17.20
N TRP A 448 9.94 10.77 18.16
CA TRP A 448 8.59 11.34 18.21
C TRP A 448 8.53 12.66 18.97
N SER A 449 9.18 12.74 20.14
CA SER A 449 9.02 13.88 21.07
C SER A 449 10.21 14.84 21.09
N GLY A 450 11.36 14.47 20.52
CA GLY A 450 12.61 15.24 20.67
C GLY A 450 13.27 15.12 22.04
N ARG A 451 12.62 14.49 23.02
CA ARG A 451 13.15 14.28 24.38
C ARG A 451 14.52 13.60 24.33
N THR A 452 15.43 14.03 25.20
CA THR A 452 16.75 13.43 25.33
C THR A 452 16.66 11.95 25.73
N LEU A 453 17.44 11.10 25.07
CA LEU A 453 17.58 9.68 25.33
C LEU A 453 18.90 9.40 26.07
N SER A 454 18.80 8.64 27.15
CA SER A 454 19.92 7.90 27.75
C SER A 454 19.88 6.44 27.31
N LYS A 455 20.94 5.68 27.62
CA LYS A 455 20.94 4.22 27.39
C LYS A 455 19.74 3.55 28.07
N ASP A 456 19.38 3.98 29.28
CA ASP A 456 18.29 3.37 30.06
C ASP A 456 16.89 3.82 29.60
N SER A 457 16.78 5.03 29.05
CA SER A 457 15.48 5.56 28.59
C SER A 457 15.19 5.24 27.12
N LEU A 458 16.16 4.70 26.37
CA LEU A 458 16.02 4.39 24.95
C LEU A 458 15.29 3.05 24.77
N ALA A 459 14.13 3.14 24.12
CA ALA A 459 13.35 2.04 23.60
C ALA A 459 13.29 2.13 22.06
N VAL A 460 12.72 1.11 21.42
CA VAL A 460 12.48 1.08 19.97
C VAL A 460 10.99 0.93 19.75
N ASP A 461 10.41 1.85 18.98
CA ASP A 461 9.01 1.86 18.58
C ASP A 461 8.85 1.28 17.18
N HIS A 462 7.72 0.62 16.95
CA HIS A 462 7.26 0.27 15.61
C HIS A 462 6.39 1.40 15.05
N VAL A 463 6.79 2.05 13.95
CA VAL A 463 6.00 3.12 13.31
C VAL A 463 4.56 2.67 13.08
N ILE A 464 4.42 1.48 12.47
CA ILE A 464 3.18 0.72 12.41
C ILE A 464 3.31 -0.46 13.39
N PRO A 465 2.50 -0.48 14.47
CA PRO A 465 2.57 -1.50 15.52
C PRO A 465 2.63 -2.93 15.00
N PHE A 466 3.47 -3.75 15.63
CA PHE A 466 3.59 -5.17 15.27
C PHE A 466 2.25 -5.92 15.38
N ALA A 467 1.39 -5.56 16.33
CA ALA A 467 0.05 -6.12 16.46
C ALA A 467 -0.84 -5.86 15.24
N LEU A 468 -0.61 -4.77 14.50
CA LEU A 468 -1.37 -4.43 13.30
C LEU A 468 -0.78 -5.07 12.05
N TRP A 469 0.55 -5.16 11.94
CA TRP A 469 1.19 -5.46 10.66
C TRP A 469 2.19 -6.61 10.67
N GLY A 470 2.60 -7.09 11.85
CA GLY A 470 3.54 -8.21 11.98
C GLY A 470 4.90 -7.96 11.32
N ASN A 471 5.28 -6.69 11.14
CA ASN A 471 6.47 -6.26 10.40
C ASN A 471 7.57 -5.77 11.38
N ASN A 472 8.76 -6.37 11.30
CA ASN A 472 9.97 -6.03 12.07
C ASN A 472 11.11 -5.50 11.18
N ASP A 473 10.78 -5.02 9.98
CA ASP A 473 11.75 -4.40 9.09
C ASP A 473 12.38 -3.18 9.75
N LEU A 474 13.66 -2.98 9.52
CA LEU A 474 14.48 -1.94 10.14
C LEU A 474 13.91 -0.53 9.91
N TRP A 475 13.29 -0.28 8.76
CA TRP A 475 12.63 0.99 8.49
C TRP A 475 11.41 1.25 9.38
N ASN A 476 10.76 0.20 9.90
CA ASN A 476 9.62 0.30 10.80
C ASN A 476 10.07 0.49 12.27
N LEU A 477 11.36 0.37 12.58
CA LEU A 477 11.91 0.45 13.93
C LEU A 477 12.58 1.81 14.15
N LEU A 478 12.11 2.59 15.13
CA LEU A 478 12.65 3.92 15.41
C LEU A 478 13.00 4.15 16.90
N PRO A 479 14.02 4.97 17.20
CA PRO A 479 14.43 5.23 18.58
C PRO A 479 13.42 6.12 19.29
N THR A 480 12.96 5.70 20.45
CA THR A 480 11.99 6.45 21.24
C THR A 480 12.33 6.43 22.73
N HIS A 481 11.71 7.31 23.49
CA HIS A 481 11.80 7.28 24.95
C HIS A 481 10.80 6.25 25.50
N THR A 482 11.15 5.44 26.49
CA THR A 482 10.30 4.37 27.04
C THR A 482 8.88 4.84 27.41
N ALA A 483 8.76 5.99 28.08
CA ALA A 483 7.45 6.58 28.39
C ALA A 483 6.63 6.99 27.14
N ILE A 484 7.30 7.47 26.08
CA ILE A 484 6.64 7.87 24.84
C ILE A 484 6.20 6.63 24.05
N ASN A 485 7.02 5.57 24.05
CA ASN A 485 6.66 4.26 23.51
C ASN A 485 5.37 3.73 24.14
N GLY A 486 5.28 3.78 25.47
CA GLY A 486 4.09 3.34 26.21
C GLY A 486 2.85 4.19 25.94
N GLN A 487 3.00 5.50 25.67
CA GLN A 487 1.88 6.36 25.28
C GLN A 487 1.34 6.04 23.89
N LYS A 488 2.23 5.71 22.94
CA LYS A 488 1.83 5.33 21.58
C LYS A 488 1.18 3.96 21.58
N SER A 489 1.78 2.95 22.23
CA SER A 489 1.27 1.57 22.26
C SER A 489 0.87 1.09 20.85
N ASP A 490 -0.38 0.62 20.67
CA ASP A 490 -0.91 0.13 19.39
C ASP A 490 -1.55 1.23 18.52
N LYS A 491 -1.34 2.51 18.85
CA LYS A 491 -1.81 3.65 18.06
C LYS A 491 -0.86 3.98 16.91
N LEU A 492 -1.39 4.63 15.88
CA LEU A 492 -0.60 5.07 14.73
C LEU A 492 -0.21 6.55 14.88
N PRO A 493 1.01 6.96 14.48
CA PRO A 493 1.39 8.36 14.50
C PRO A 493 0.47 9.18 13.59
N ALA A 494 0.11 10.39 14.03
CA ALA A 494 -0.70 11.31 13.23
C ALA A 494 0.08 11.80 12.00
N ALA A 495 -0.63 12.07 10.89
CA ALA A 495 -0.03 12.54 9.64
C ALA A 495 0.87 13.79 9.84
N ALA A 496 0.38 14.76 10.62
CA ALA A 496 1.12 15.99 10.93
C ALA A 496 2.40 15.70 11.75
N LEU A 497 2.37 14.72 12.66
CA LEU A 497 3.56 14.31 13.42
C LEU A 497 4.61 13.70 12.50
N LEU A 498 4.21 12.82 11.58
CA LEU A 498 5.14 12.19 10.63
C LEU A 498 5.87 13.25 9.82
N VAL A 499 5.14 14.22 9.25
CA VAL A 499 5.72 15.34 8.50
C VAL A 499 6.65 16.18 9.38
N LYS A 500 6.21 16.57 10.59
CA LYS A 500 7.02 17.34 11.55
C LYS A 500 8.31 16.62 11.96
N ARG A 501 8.31 15.29 12.01
CA ARG A 501 9.45 14.47 12.48
C ARG A 501 10.18 13.75 11.35
N ARG A 502 10.04 14.21 10.10
CA ARG A 502 10.68 13.63 8.92
C ARG A 502 12.19 13.46 9.08
N GLU A 503 12.89 14.52 9.49
CA GLU A 503 14.35 14.51 9.62
C GLU A 503 14.84 13.46 10.64
N PRO A 504 14.37 13.45 11.91
CA PRO A 504 14.73 12.40 12.87
C PRO A 504 14.44 10.97 12.40
N ILE A 505 13.34 10.75 11.66
CA ILE A 505 13.00 9.45 11.09
C ILE A 505 14.05 9.02 10.07
N VAL A 506 14.36 9.90 9.13
CA VAL A 506 15.31 9.65 8.04
C VAL A 506 16.75 9.49 8.55
N GLU A 507 17.14 10.24 9.58
CA GLU A 507 18.43 10.06 10.26
C GLU A 507 18.52 8.68 10.91
N SER A 508 17.46 8.25 11.59
CA SER A 508 17.39 6.92 12.22
C SER A 508 17.54 5.81 11.18
N TRP A 509 16.93 5.96 10.01
CA TRP A 509 17.10 5.02 8.90
C TRP A 509 18.51 5.01 8.33
N THR A 510 19.15 6.18 8.23
CA THR A 510 20.53 6.29 7.74
C THR A 510 21.48 5.52 8.66
N LEU A 511 21.33 5.67 9.99
CA LEU A 511 22.13 4.91 10.97
C LEU A 511 21.94 3.39 10.84
N LEU A 512 20.70 2.93 10.66
CA LEU A 512 20.41 1.51 10.47
C LEU A 512 20.96 0.97 9.15
N ARG A 513 20.87 1.76 8.06
CA ARG A 513 21.41 1.41 6.75
C ARG A 513 22.94 1.37 6.77
N ASP A 514 23.60 2.29 7.46
CA ASP A 514 25.07 2.32 7.57
C ASP A 514 25.60 1.12 8.36
N ALA A 515 24.92 0.74 9.44
CA ALA A 515 25.30 -0.40 10.25
C ALA A 515 24.98 -1.76 9.59
N MET A 516 23.88 -1.82 8.82
CA MET A 516 23.34 -3.07 8.27
C MET A 516 22.80 -2.88 6.84
N PRO A 517 23.65 -2.51 5.85
CA PRO A 517 23.19 -2.03 4.54
C PRO A 517 22.42 -3.09 3.76
N GLU A 518 22.90 -4.33 3.72
CA GLU A 518 22.22 -5.41 2.98
C GLU A 518 20.87 -5.79 3.60
N ALA A 519 20.78 -5.77 4.94
CA ALA A 519 19.54 -6.09 5.64
C ALA A 519 18.52 -4.97 5.49
N PHE A 520 18.95 -3.72 5.69
CA PHE A 520 18.11 -2.54 5.53
C PHE A 520 17.57 -2.43 4.10
N ASP A 521 18.43 -2.56 3.08
CA ASP A 521 18.01 -2.42 1.69
C ASP A 521 16.98 -3.47 1.28
N ARG A 522 17.21 -4.73 1.68
CA ARG A 522 16.28 -5.83 1.41
C ARG A 522 14.93 -5.62 2.08
N GLN A 523 14.92 -5.08 3.29
CA GLN A 523 13.70 -4.85 4.05
C GLN A 523 12.96 -3.59 3.58
N ALA A 524 13.68 -2.54 3.16
CA ALA A 524 13.08 -1.35 2.56
C ALA A 524 12.47 -1.66 1.17
N GLU A 525 13.05 -2.60 0.42
CA GLU A 525 12.50 -3.08 -0.85
C GLU A 525 11.08 -3.65 -0.70
N HIS A 526 10.73 -4.26 0.43
CA HIS A 526 9.37 -4.73 0.71
C HIS A 526 8.32 -3.61 0.60
N LEU A 527 8.68 -2.41 1.08
CA LEU A 527 7.78 -1.24 1.06
C LEU A 527 7.88 -0.45 -0.25
N LEU A 528 9.09 -0.34 -0.81
CA LEU A 528 9.36 0.41 -2.04
C LEU A 528 8.93 -0.34 -3.33
N GLY A 529 8.93 -1.67 -3.30
CA GLY A 529 8.75 -2.54 -4.47
C GLY A 529 10.00 -2.68 -5.35
N ALA A 530 11.09 -2.00 -4.98
CA ALA A 530 12.38 -2.09 -5.65
C ALA A 530 13.49 -1.77 -4.65
N LYS A 531 14.72 -2.22 -4.95
CA LYS A 531 15.90 -1.90 -4.14
C LYS A 531 16.04 -0.39 -3.97
N PRO A 532 16.30 0.12 -2.74
CA PRO A 532 16.58 1.53 -2.51
C PRO A 532 17.69 2.06 -3.42
N ARG A 533 17.53 3.29 -3.89
CA ARG A 533 18.56 3.97 -4.68
C ARG A 533 19.84 4.16 -3.88
N ALA A 534 20.96 4.26 -4.60
CA ALA A 534 22.28 4.50 -4.03
C ALA A 534 22.51 5.98 -3.65
N ASP A 535 21.80 6.90 -4.31
CA ASP A 535 21.80 8.33 -3.99
C ASP A 535 20.96 8.63 -2.73
N GLU A 536 20.84 9.88 -2.30
CA GLU A 536 20.05 10.21 -1.10
C GLU A 536 18.53 10.11 -1.28
N ALA A 537 18.05 9.91 -2.51
CA ALA A 537 16.65 10.07 -2.84
C ALA A 537 15.78 8.90 -2.33
N TRP A 538 16.37 7.75 -1.97
CA TRP A 538 15.67 6.68 -1.25
C TRP A 538 15.02 7.16 0.05
N ARG A 539 15.58 8.19 0.70
CA ARG A 539 15.06 8.74 1.96
C ARG A 539 13.66 9.30 1.77
N GLN A 540 13.46 10.05 0.69
CA GLN A 540 12.15 10.61 0.34
C GLN A 540 11.19 9.51 -0.12
N ASP A 541 11.65 8.60 -0.98
CA ASP A 541 10.82 7.51 -1.49
C ASP A 541 10.29 6.65 -0.32
N LEU A 542 11.18 6.23 0.60
CA LEU A 542 10.82 5.41 1.74
C LEU A 542 9.92 6.17 2.72
N PHE A 543 10.16 7.45 2.93
CA PHE A 543 9.33 8.30 3.79
C PHE A 543 7.90 8.45 3.26
N SER A 544 7.75 8.77 1.97
CA SER A 544 6.43 8.84 1.33
C SER A 544 5.69 7.51 1.41
N ARG A 545 6.38 6.38 1.21
CA ARG A 545 5.75 5.05 1.28
C ARG A 545 5.38 4.62 2.69
N MET A 546 6.22 4.92 3.68
CA MET A 546 5.88 4.68 5.08
C MET A 546 4.65 5.48 5.50
N ARG A 547 4.56 6.75 5.11
CA ARG A 547 3.37 7.58 5.38
C ARG A 547 2.12 6.98 4.74
N GLN A 548 2.20 6.59 3.47
CA GLN A 548 1.11 5.90 2.78
C GLN A 548 0.63 4.67 3.55
N ALA A 549 1.55 3.79 3.97
CA ALA A 549 1.19 2.59 4.71
C ALA A 549 0.52 2.89 6.06
N VAL A 550 0.97 3.93 6.77
CA VAL A 550 0.36 4.36 8.04
C VAL A 550 -1.07 4.86 7.80
N GLU A 551 -1.28 5.67 6.76
CA GLU A 551 -2.59 6.23 6.42
C GLU A 551 -3.58 5.16 5.97
N GLU A 552 -3.17 4.26 5.08
CA GLU A 552 -3.97 3.13 4.62
C GLU A 552 -4.35 2.21 5.80
N THR A 553 -3.40 1.88 6.68
CA THR A 553 -3.66 1.03 7.85
C THR A 553 -4.69 1.65 8.77
N ALA A 554 -4.58 2.95 9.05
CA ALA A 554 -5.53 3.64 9.90
C ALA A 554 -6.94 3.70 9.31
N LEU A 555 -7.05 3.99 8.01
CA LEU A 555 -8.34 4.04 7.31
C LEU A 555 -9.02 2.67 7.29
N GLN A 556 -8.26 1.61 7.00
CA GLN A 556 -8.80 0.27 6.88
C GLN A 556 -9.14 -0.37 8.23
N ARG A 557 -8.36 -0.08 9.28
CA ARG A 557 -8.53 -0.70 10.61
C ARG A 557 -9.23 0.19 11.64
N GLY A 558 -9.53 1.44 11.30
CA GLY A 558 -10.16 2.39 12.24
C GLY A 558 -9.30 2.68 13.48
N VAL A 559 -7.97 2.65 13.33
CA VAL A 559 -7.03 2.79 14.45
C VAL A 559 -6.84 4.26 14.83
N GLU A 560 -6.81 4.54 16.14
CA GLU A 560 -6.61 5.88 16.70
C GLU A 560 -5.26 6.49 16.27
N ARG A 561 -5.29 7.80 15.95
CA ARG A 561 -4.08 8.58 15.67
C ARG A 561 -3.51 9.19 16.95
N TRP A 562 -2.19 9.17 17.05
CA TRP A 562 -1.46 9.59 18.22
C TRP A 562 -0.44 10.68 17.89
N THR A 563 -0.34 11.66 18.78
CA THR A 563 0.74 12.65 18.85
C THR A 563 1.23 12.70 20.29
N PRO A 564 2.56 12.76 20.54
CA PRO A 564 3.09 12.88 21.89
C PRO A 564 2.52 14.14 22.55
N ARG A 565 2.11 14.01 23.82
CA ARG A 565 1.73 15.19 24.61
C ARG A 565 2.99 16.05 24.80
N PRO A 566 2.91 17.38 24.59
CA PRO A 566 4.05 18.26 24.86
C PRO A 566 4.50 18.06 26.31
N ALA A 567 5.81 18.12 26.54
CA ALA A 567 6.32 18.13 27.91
C ALA A 567 5.75 19.36 28.61
N LEU A 568 5.36 19.24 29.88
CA LEU A 568 4.85 20.36 30.71
C LEU A 568 5.76 21.60 30.71
N ALA A 569 7.03 21.47 30.29
CA ALA A 569 7.96 22.57 30.10
C ALA A 569 7.71 23.45 28.85
N GLU A 570 7.07 22.94 27.79
CA GLU A 570 6.76 23.74 26.58
C GLU A 570 5.47 24.57 26.73
N LEU A 571 4.62 24.25 27.72
CA LEU A 571 3.43 25.03 28.05
C LEU A 571 3.74 26.24 28.95
N ALA A 572 5.00 26.39 29.40
CA ALA A 572 5.42 27.50 30.25
C ALA A 572 5.86 28.75 29.47
N ASP A 573 6.10 28.64 28.15
CA ASP A 573 6.51 29.76 27.28
C ASP A 573 5.39 30.27 26.36
N GLY A 574 4.17 29.73 26.51
CA GLY A 574 2.99 30.21 25.78
C GLY A 574 2.14 31.08 26.69
N ASP A 575 2.35 32.40 26.63
CA ASP A 575 1.50 33.37 27.29
C ASP A 575 0.02 33.08 26.99
N ILE A 576 -0.73 32.97 28.08
CA ILE A 576 -2.17 32.90 28.14
C ILE A 576 -2.73 34.21 27.59
N VAL A 577 -3.54 34.14 26.54
CA VAL A 577 -4.66 35.08 26.38
C VAL A 577 -5.92 34.26 26.13
N LEU A 578 -6.64 33.99 27.21
CA LEU A 578 -8.05 33.66 27.16
C LEU A 578 -8.82 34.97 26.92
N SER A 579 -9.35 35.14 25.71
CA SER A 579 -10.58 35.90 25.42
C SER A 579 -11.18 35.46 24.10
#